data_AF-A0A4P7CSR6-F1
#
_entry.id   AF-A0A4P7CSR6-F1
#
_cell.length_a   1.000
_cell.length_b   1.000
_cell.length_c   1.000
_cell.angle_alpha   90.00
_cell.angle_beta   90.00
_cell.angle_gamma   90.00
#
_symmetry.space_group_name_H-M   'P 1'
#
loop_
_entity.id
_entity.type
_entity.pdbx_description
1 polymer ?
#
loop_
_entity_poly.entity_id
_entity_poly.type
_entity_poly.pdbx_seq_one_letter_code
_entity_poly.pdbx_strand_id
1 'polypeptide(L)'
;MVKYEDDTLNRTFAALADPTRRALLARLALQDELSVSALAQPFAMSLPAVMKHLDVLAEAGLVTRAKTGRTVACRLAAGPMEDAMQWLAHYERFWSGALDRLAAFVEEDACPPNPTLAQPATQSATQAAAQATAQTTAQARSKPKPQTLAPAQDPQAAQPTPAPASSSGAASTRAPRRSTRHGRKPRN
;
A
#
# COMPACT_ATOMS: atom_id res chain seq x y z
N MET A 1 27.45 9.25 -27.21
CA MET A 1 26.44 9.45 -26.16
C MET A 1 26.17 8.10 -25.54
N VAL A 2 26.83 7.78 -24.43
CA VAL A 2 26.65 6.50 -23.73
C VAL A 2 25.29 6.56 -23.06
N LYS A 3 24.36 5.70 -23.48
CA LYS A 3 23.10 5.52 -22.76
C LYS A 3 23.48 4.83 -21.47
N TYR A 4 23.52 5.58 -20.38
CA TYR A 4 23.67 4.99 -19.07
C TYR A 4 22.40 4.19 -18.81
N GLU A 5 22.53 2.87 -18.71
CA GLU A 5 21.51 1.95 -18.22
C GLU A 5 20.91 2.45 -16.89
N ASP A 6 21.68 3.25 -16.14
CA ASP A 6 21.25 3.98 -14.95
C ASP A 6 20.03 4.87 -15.16
N ASP A 7 19.83 5.53 -16.32
CA ASP A 7 18.66 6.43 -16.47
C ASP A 7 17.35 5.63 -16.48
N THR A 8 17.33 4.50 -17.17
CA THR A 8 16.18 3.58 -17.19
C THR A 8 15.96 2.95 -15.81
N LEU A 9 17.03 2.51 -15.16
CA LEU A 9 16.99 1.95 -13.82
C LEU A 9 16.48 2.98 -12.78
N ASN A 10 16.98 4.21 -12.85
CA ASN A 10 16.57 5.32 -12.00
C ASN A 10 15.09 5.65 -12.19
N ARG A 11 14.61 5.71 -13.45
CA ARG A 11 13.19 5.91 -13.75
C ARG A 11 12.33 4.77 -13.21
N THR A 12 12.80 3.53 -13.32
CA THR A 12 12.11 2.35 -12.80
C THR A 12 11.97 2.42 -11.28
N PHE A 13 13.06 2.67 -10.55
CA PHE A 13 13.01 2.81 -9.09
C PHE A 13 12.18 4.02 -8.65
N ALA A 14 12.32 5.16 -9.33
CA ALA A 14 11.50 6.34 -9.06
C ALA A 14 10.01 6.04 -9.28
N ALA A 15 9.66 5.30 -10.35
CA ALA A 15 8.30 4.87 -10.60
C ALA A 15 7.78 3.89 -9.53
N LEU A 16 8.60 2.94 -9.06
CA LEU A 16 8.20 1.96 -8.06
C LEU A 16 8.17 2.52 -6.62
N ALA A 17 8.80 3.65 -6.34
CA ALA A 17 8.83 4.26 -5.01
C ALA A 17 7.44 4.66 -4.47
N ASP A 18 6.48 4.95 -5.35
CA ASP A 18 5.14 5.40 -4.95
C ASP A 18 4.15 4.24 -4.74
N PRO A 19 3.40 4.24 -3.63
CA PRO A 19 2.47 3.15 -3.31
C PRO A 19 1.30 3.06 -4.29
N THR A 20 0.78 4.18 -4.79
CA THR A 20 -0.34 4.20 -5.75
C THR A 20 0.07 3.59 -7.07
N ARG A 21 1.27 3.92 -7.58
CA ARG A 21 1.85 3.31 -8.77
C ARG A 21 2.05 1.80 -8.62
N ARG A 22 2.54 1.33 -7.47
CA ARG A 22 2.62 -0.12 -7.18
C ARG A 22 1.25 -0.79 -7.17
N ALA A 23 0.23 -0.15 -6.60
CA ALA A 23 -1.13 -0.67 -6.61
C ALA A 23 -1.73 -0.74 -8.02
N LEU A 24 -1.45 0.26 -8.89
CA LEU A 24 -1.85 0.24 -10.30
C LEU A 24 -1.19 -0.94 -11.04
N LEU A 25 0.12 -1.15 -10.85
CA LEU A 25 0.84 -2.28 -11.45
C LEU A 25 0.32 -3.63 -10.94
N ALA A 26 0.07 -3.76 -9.64
CA ALA A 26 -0.49 -4.98 -9.06
C ALA A 26 -1.86 -5.32 -9.67
N ARG A 27 -2.70 -4.33 -9.94
CA ARG A 27 -3.99 -4.54 -10.60
C ARG A 27 -3.83 -4.97 -12.07
N LEU A 28 -2.86 -4.39 -12.79
CA LEU A 28 -2.52 -4.82 -14.16
C LEU A 28 -1.85 -6.20 -14.20
N ALA A 29 -1.24 -6.66 -13.11
CA ALA A 29 -0.69 -8.01 -13.01
C ALA A 29 -1.80 -9.08 -12.89
N LEU A 30 -2.97 -8.73 -12.33
CA LEU A 30 -4.11 -9.64 -12.21
C LEU A 30 -4.92 -9.76 -13.51
N GLN A 31 -4.82 -8.76 -14.39
CA GLN A 31 -5.61 -8.67 -15.63
C GLN A 31 -4.72 -8.16 -16.76
N ASP A 32 -4.48 -8.97 -17.80
CA ASP A 32 -3.55 -8.65 -18.90
C ASP A 32 -3.81 -7.32 -19.60
N GLU A 33 -5.08 -6.91 -19.71
CA GLU A 33 -5.46 -5.67 -20.37
C GLU A 33 -6.66 -5.03 -19.68
N LEU A 34 -6.50 -3.76 -19.26
CA LEU A 34 -7.55 -3.03 -18.55
C LEU A 34 -7.67 -1.60 -19.06
N SER A 35 -8.90 -1.11 -19.19
CA SER A 35 -9.14 0.29 -19.57
C SER A 35 -8.73 1.25 -18.45
N VAL A 36 -8.28 2.45 -18.79
CA VAL A 36 -7.88 3.48 -17.79
C VAL A 36 -9.01 3.77 -16.80
N SER A 37 -10.27 3.78 -17.25
CA SER A 37 -11.43 3.99 -16.37
C SER A 37 -11.64 2.83 -15.41
N ALA A 38 -11.52 1.58 -15.87
CA ALA A 38 -11.63 0.40 -15.03
C ALA A 38 -10.45 0.27 -14.05
N LEU A 39 -9.27 0.76 -14.44
CA LEU A 39 -8.10 0.81 -13.58
C LEU A 39 -8.25 1.86 -12.47
N ALA A 40 -8.92 2.98 -12.76
CA ALA A 40 -9.15 4.08 -11.80
C ALA A 40 -10.24 3.80 -10.75
N GLN A 41 -11.20 2.90 -11.03
CA GLN A 41 -12.34 2.58 -10.16
C GLN A 41 -12.05 2.38 -8.65
N PRO A 42 -11.02 1.62 -8.24
CA PRO A 42 -10.78 1.36 -6.81
C PRO A 42 -10.07 2.51 -6.09
N PHE A 43 -9.58 3.52 -6.82
CA PHE A 43 -8.81 4.60 -6.22
C PHE A 43 -9.71 5.79 -5.89
N ALA A 44 -9.61 6.31 -4.66
CA ALA A 44 -10.34 7.50 -4.21
C ALA A 44 -9.72 8.80 -4.74
N MET A 45 -9.38 8.85 -6.02
CA MET A 45 -8.70 9.96 -6.69
C MET A 45 -9.32 10.25 -8.05
N SER A 46 -9.06 11.44 -8.57
CA SER A 46 -9.59 11.85 -9.86
C SER A 46 -8.88 11.13 -11.03
N LEU A 47 -9.60 10.92 -12.14
CA LEU A 47 -9.05 10.32 -13.35
C LEU A 47 -7.78 11.02 -13.87
N PRO A 48 -7.67 12.37 -13.86
CA PRO A 48 -6.44 13.05 -14.27
C PRO A 48 -5.24 12.73 -13.37
N ALA A 49 -5.47 12.49 -12.07
CA ALA A 49 -4.40 12.10 -11.16
C ALA A 49 -3.90 10.68 -11.49
N VAL A 50 -4.80 9.75 -11.87
CA VAL A 50 -4.42 8.40 -12.31
C VAL A 50 -3.63 8.47 -13.61
N MET A 51 -4.07 9.32 -14.55
CA MET A 51 -3.34 9.53 -15.81
C MET A 51 -1.91 10.00 -15.59
N LYS A 52 -1.67 10.94 -14.66
CA LYS A 52 -0.30 11.36 -14.29
C LYS A 52 0.55 10.20 -13.77
N HIS A 53 0.00 9.34 -12.92
CA HIS A 53 0.72 8.15 -12.45
C HIS A 53 1.02 7.18 -13.58
N LEU A 54 0.06 6.97 -14.49
CA LEU A 54 0.27 6.16 -15.67
C LEU A 54 1.33 6.78 -16.60
N ASP A 55 1.45 8.11 -16.66
CA ASP A 55 2.41 8.79 -17.57
C ASP A 55 3.83 8.48 -17.11
N VAL A 56 4.08 8.59 -15.81
CA VAL A 56 5.35 8.19 -15.18
C VAL A 56 5.64 6.70 -15.41
N LEU A 57 4.62 5.84 -15.27
CA LEU A 57 4.80 4.40 -15.51
C LEU A 57 5.09 4.05 -16.97
N ALA A 58 4.50 4.79 -17.92
CA ALA A 58 4.78 4.64 -19.33
C ALA A 58 6.17 5.16 -19.69
N GLU A 59 6.60 6.28 -19.09
CA GLU A 59 7.94 6.84 -19.28
C GLU A 59 9.04 5.92 -18.73
N ALA A 60 8.76 5.20 -17.63
CA ALA A 60 9.63 4.16 -17.10
C ALA A 60 9.56 2.82 -17.88
N GLY A 61 8.70 2.70 -18.90
CA GLY A 61 8.53 1.47 -19.67
C GLY A 61 7.80 0.34 -18.94
N LEU A 62 7.21 0.60 -17.78
CA LEU A 62 6.50 -0.40 -16.96
C LEU A 62 5.06 -0.66 -17.43
N VAL A 63 4.49 0.25 -18.23
CA VAL A 63 3.12 0.14 -18.76
C VAL A 63 3.10 0.51 -20.24
N THR A 64 2.45 -0.32 -21.05
CA THR A 64 2.14 -0.01 -22.45
C THR A 64 0.69 0.43 -22.58
N ARG A 65 0.44 1.41 -23.45
CA ARG A 65 -0.91 1.93 -23.74
C ARG A 65 -1.29 1.61 -25.17
N ALA A 66 -2.46 1.03 -25.36
CA ALA A 66 -3.06 0.80 -26.66
C ALA A 66 -4.42 1.49 -26.72
N LYS A 67 -4.73 2.16 -27.83
CA LYS A 67 -6.05 2.75 -28.03
C LYS A 67 -6.99 1.68 -28.58
N THR A 68 -7.94 1.24 -27.77
CA THR A 68 -8.93 0.23 -28.14
C THR A 68 -10.28 0.93 -28.33
N GLY A 69 -10.50 1.44 -29.56
CA GLY A 69 -11.71 2.17 -29.92
C GLY A 69 -11.81 3.55 -29.23
N ARG A 70 -12.77 3.70 -28.30
CA ARG A 70 -13.02 4.94 -27.56
C ARG A 70 -12.30 5.02 -26.22
N THR A 71 -11.74 3.91 -25.75
CA THR A 71 -11.00 3.84 -24.48
C THR A 71 -9.52 3.57 -24.75
N VAL A 72 -8.68 3.93 -23.77
CA VAL A 72 -7.27 3.54 -23.75
C VAL A 72 -7.15 2.34 -22.84
N ALA A 73 -6.62 1.25 -23.38
CA ALA A 73 -6.26 0.06 -22.66
C ALA A 73 -4.79 0.15 -22.20
N CYS A 74 -4.53 -0.32 -20.99
CA CYS A 74 -3.22 -0.38 -20.39
C CYS A 74 -2.86 -1.84 -20.15
N ARG A 75 -1.60 -2.18 -20.42
CA ARG A 75 -1.00 -3.50 -20.18
C ARG A 75 0.29 -3.35 -19.39
N LEU A 76 0.56 -4.29 -18.49
CA LEU A 76 1.82 -4.38 -17.76
C LEU A 76 2.97 -4.79 -18.70
N ALA A 77 4.09 -4.09 -18.63
CA ALA A 77 5.33 -4.46 -19.30
C ALA A 77 6.42 -4.69 -18.24
N ALA A 78 6.79 -5.95 -18.03
CA ALA A 78 7.69 -6.33 -16.93
C ALA A 78 9.18 -6.17 -17.25
N GLY A 79 9.56 -5.84 -18.49
CA GLY A 79 10.97 -5.77 -18.93
C GLY A 79 11.87 -4.93 -18.00
N PRO A 80 11.55 -3.65 -17.73
CA PRO A 80 12.38 -2.83 -16.83
C PRO A 80 12.45 -3.35 -15.39
N MET A 81 11.45 -4.13 -14.96
CA MET A 81 11.42 -4.73 -13.63
C MET A 81 12.39 -5.92 -13.53
N GLU A 82 12.60 -6.65 -14.63
CA GLU A 82 13.62 -7.71 -14.73
C GLU A 82 15.03 -7.14 -14.62
N ASP A 83 15.31 -6.03 -15.32
CA ASP A 83 16.59 -5.33 -15.25
C ASP A 83 16.88 -4.86 -13.81
N ALA A 84 15.87 -4.27 -13.16
CA ALA A 84 15.98 -3.84 -11.76
C ALA A 84 16.22 -5.03 -10.80
N MET A 85 15.57 -6.18 -11.05
CA MET A 85 15.78 -7.39 -10.27
C MET A 85 17.20 -7.93 -10.43
N GLN A 86 17.71 -7.96 -11.67
CA GLN A 86 19.08 -8.40 -11.94
C GLN A 86 20.12 -7.49 -11.30
N TRP A 87 19.90 -6.17 -11.33
CA TRP A 87 20.75 -5.22 -10.62
C TRP A 87 20.72 -5.47 -9.11
N LEU A 88 19.54 -5.70 -8.52
CA LEU A 88 19.42 -5.96 -7.08
C LEU A 88 20.06 -7.29 -6.66
N ALA A 89 19.91 -8.34 -7.49
CA ALA A 89 20.52 -9.65 -7.30
C ALA A 89 22.06 -9.57 -7.26
N HIS A 90 22.67 -8.60 -7.96
CA HIS A 90 24.12 -8.37 -7.85
C HIS A 90 24.53 -8.06 -6.41
N TYR A 91 23.72 -7.28 -5.69
CA TYR A 91 24.00 -6.88 -4.32
C TYR A 91 23.54 -7.92 -3.29
N GLU A 92 22.67 -8.87 -3.67
CA GLU A 92 22.22 -9.97 -2.80
C GLU A 92 23.39 -10.72 -2.13
N ARG A 93 24.52 -10.88 -2.83
CA ARG A 93 25.72 -11.53 -2.26
C ARG A 93 26.23 -10.91 -0.95
N PHE A 94 25.97 -9.62 -0.70
CA PHE A 94 26.49 -8.92 0.47
C PHE A 94 25.71 -9.24 1.76
N TRP A 95 24.43 -9.58 1.65
CA TRP A 95 23.58 -9.94 2.79
C TRP A 95 23.46 -11.46 2.97
N SER A 96 23.52 -12.26 1.89
CA SER A 96 23.42 -13.72 1.97
C SER A 96 24.46 -14.33 2.91
N GLY A 97 25.75 -13.98 2.75
CA GLY A 97 26.80 -14.56 3.58
C GLY A 97 26.73 -14.17 5.07
N ALA A 98 26.11 -13.04 5.42
CA ALA A 98 25.87 -12.69 6.82
C ALA A 98 24.69 -13.46 7.41
N LEU A 99 23.63 -13.66 6.62
CA LEU A 99 22.47 -14.46 6.99
C LEU A 99 22.81 -15.96 7.09
N ASP A 100 23.67 -16.48 6.21
CA ASP A 100 24.13 -17.87 6.24
C ASP A 100 24.91 -18.19 7.53
N ARG A 101 25.75 -17.25 7.99
CA ARG A 101 26.47 -17.38 9.27
C ARG A 101 25.52 -17.32 10.47
N LEU A 102 24.51 -16.45 10.42
CA LEU A 102 23.48 -16.38 11.44
C LEU A 102 22.65 -17.67 11.49
N ALA A 103 22.28 -18.22 10.33
CA ALA A 103 21.57 -19.48 10.22
C ALA A 103 22.39 -20.63 10.83
N ALA A 104 23.68 -20.75 10.48
CA ALA A 104 24.56 -21.76 11.06
C ALA A 104 24.66 -21.65 12.59
N PHE A 105 24.76 -20.42 13.12
CA PHE A 105 24.81 -20.19 14.57
C PHE A 105 23.51 -20.60 15.29
N VAL A 106 22.34 -20.27 14.74
CA VAL A 106 21.04 -20.65 15.33
C VAL A 106 20.83 -22.17 15.28
N GLU A 107 21.24 -22.82 14.19
CA GLU A 107 21.14 -24.28 14.06
C GLU A 107 22.11 -25.01 15.00
N GLU A 108 23.29 -24.43 15.28
CA GLU A 108 24.29 -24.98 16.19
C GLU A 108 23.91 -24.80 17.68
N ASP A 109 23.28 -23.66 18.05
CA ASP A 109 22.76 -23.42 19.41
C ASP A 109 21.43 -24.14 19.69
N ALA A 110 20.76 -24.70 18.67
CA ALA A 110 19.54 -25.50 18.80
C ALA A 110 19.80 -26.97 19.22
N CYS A 111 20.60 -27.17 20.27
CA CYS A 111 20.53 -28.38 21.10
C CYS A 111 20.91 -27.99 22.55
N PRO A 112 19.93 -27.82 23.45
CA PRO A 112 19.04 -28.89 23.91
C PRO A 112 17.55 -28.54 23.79
N PRO A 113 16.63 -29.52 23.95
CA PRO A 113 15.20 -29.22 24.01
C PRO A 113 14.96 -28.34 25.24
N ASN A 114 14.60 -27.07 25.04
CA ASN A 114 14.19 -26.21 26.13
C ASN A 114 12.85 -26.73 26.67
N PRO A 115 12.77 -27.35 27.86
CA PRO A 115 11.52 -27.89 28.39
C PRO A 115 10.68 -26.80 29.09
N THR A 116 10.80 -25.53 28.67
CA THR A 116 10.19 -24.40 29.40
C THR A 116 8.84 -23.94 28.83
N LEU A 117 8.27 -24.68 27.87
CA LEU A 117 6.81 -24.69 27.70
C LEU A 117 6.22 -25.87 28.48
N ALA A 118 6.64 -26.04 29.74
CA ALA A 118 5.84 -26.72 30.74
C ALA A 118 4.58 -25.87 30.94
N GLN A 119 3.59 -26.16 30.08
CA GLN A 119 2.22 -25.71 30.24
C GLN A 119 1.82 -26.01 31.69
N PRO A 120 1.31 -25.03 32.46
CA PRO A 120 0.68 -25.38 33.72
C PRO A 120 -0.49 -26.28 33.35
N ALA A 121 -0.36 -27.52 33.81
CA ALA A 121 -1.37 -28.53 33.77
C ALA A 121 -2.73 -27.92 34.17
N THR A 122 -3.64 -27.80 33.20
CA THR A 122 -5.07 -27.97 33.43
C THR A 122 -5.31 -29.43 33.80
N GLN A 123 -4.74 -29.85 34.95
CA GLN A 123 -5.11 -31.08 35.61
C GLN A 123 -6.34 -30.78 36.47
N SER A 124 -7.46 -31.33 36.03
CA SER A 124 -8.15 -32.29 36.89
C SER A 124 -8.63 -31.75 38.24
N ALA A 125 -9.52 -30.76 38.23
CA ALA A 125 -10.55 -30.63 39.27
C ALA A 125 -11.85 -31.29 38.76
N THR A 126 -11.82 -32.61 38.62
CA THR A 126 -13.00 -33.46 38.50
C THR A 126 -12.69 -34.67 39.36
N GLN A 127 -13.54 -34.92 40.36
CA GLN A 127 -13.54 -36.03 41.34
C GLN A 127 -12.87 -35.73 42.71
N ALA A 128 -13.59 -35.00 43.58
CA ALA A 128 -13.60 -35.23 45.04
C ALA A 128 -14.67 -34.35 45.73
N ALA A 129 -15.95 -34.53 45.40
CA ALA A 129 -17.07 -34.06 46.24
C ALA A 129 -18.36 -34.83 45.91
N ALA A 130 -18.23 -36.16 45.78
CA ALA A 130 -19.32 -37.06 46.12
C ALA A 130 -19.19 -37.34 47.61
N GLN A 131 -20.31 -37.29 48.34
CA GLN A 131 -20.48 -37.59 49.77
C GLN A 131 -20.30 -36.40 50.72
N ALA A 132 -21.38 -35.65 50.95
CA ALA A 132 -22.05 -35.62 52.26
C ALA A 132 -23.22 -34.63 52.27
N THR A 133 -24.33 -35.09 52.84
CA THR A 133 -25.37 -34.33 53.57
C THR A 133 -26.22 -33.32 52.78
N ALA A 134 -27.45 -33.68 52.42
CA ALA A 134 -28.64 -33.73 53.28
C ALA A 134 -29.33 -32.37 53.42
N GLN A 135 -30.56 -32.34 52.89
CA GLN A 135 -31.73 -31.67 53.47
C GLN A 135 -31.75 -30.15 53.48
N THR A 136 -32.80 -29.59 52.87
CA THR A 136 -33.61 -28.42 53.30
C THR A 136 -34.04 -27.67 52.04
N THR A 137 -35.18 -28.05 51.44
CA THR A 137 -36.53 -27.54 51.77
C THR A 137 -36.88 -26.34 50.91
N ALA A 138 -37.84 -26.58 50.00
CA ALA A 138 -38.88 -25.64 49.56
C ALA A 138 -38.35 -24.36 48.86
N GLN A 139 -39.09 -23.57 48.12
CA GLN A 139 -40.48 -23.52 47.73
C GLN A 139 -40.53 -22.46 46.64
N ALA A 140 -41.55 -22.55 45.80
CA ALA A 140 -42.18 -21.42 45.14
C ALA A 140 -41.42 -20.75 43.97
N ARG A 141 -41.95 -20.86 42.75
CA ARG A 141 -43.05 -20.05 42.17
C ARG A 141 -42.56 -18.67 41.72
N SER A 142 -42.92 -18.36 40.47
CA SER A 142 -43.26 -17.02 39.97
C SER A 142 -42.18 -16.26 39.18
N LYS A 143 -42.45 -16.17 37.88
CA LYS A 143 -42.14 -15.05 36.97
C LYS A 143 -42.55 -13.71 37.63
N PRO A 144 -41.88 -12.57 37.39
CA PRO A 144 -42.25 -11.73 36.24
C PRO A 144 -41.12 -10.85 35.62
N LYS A 145 -41.39 -10.27 34.43
CA LYS A 145 -40.79 -9.05 33.82
C LYS A 145 -41.41 -7.79 34.55
N PRO A 146 -41.15 -6.49 34.26
CA PRO A 146 -40.21 -5.77 33.37
C PRO A 146 -39.58 -4.49 34.03
N GLN A 147 -39.06 -3.56 33.20
CA GLN A 147 -38.86 -2.10 33.42
C GLN A 147 -37.60 -1.65 34.21
N THR A 148 -36.68 -0.91 33.58
CA THR A 148 -36.62 0.56 33.35
C THR A 148 -35.80 1.22 34.45
N LEU A 149 -34.67 1.86 34.08
CA LEU A 149 -34.29 3.22 34.49
C LEU A 149 -32.99 3.62 33.76
N ALA A 150 -33.09 4.59 32.85
CA ALA A 150 -32.07 5.64 32.68
C ALA A 150 -32.13 6.58 33.91
N PRO A 151 -31.38 7.69 34.06
CA PRO A 151 -30.34 8.29 33.21
C PRO A 151 -29.08 8.79 34.01
N ALA A 152 -28.04 9.22 33.29
CA ALA A 152 -27.07 10.28 33.66
C ALA A 152 -26.01 10.31 32.52
N GLN A 153 -26.02 11.21 31.52
CA GLN A 153 -25.81 12.68 31.60
C GLN A 153 -24.63 13.02 32.51
N ASP A 154 -23.58 13.75 32.12
CA ASP A 154 -23.33 14.66 30.99
C ASP A 154 -21.79 14.97 31.06
N PRO A 155 -21.21 16.08 30.60
CA PRO A 155 -20.76 16.35 29.22
C PRO A 155 -19.34 16.99 29.14
N GLN A 156 -18.57 16.82 28.06
CA GLN A 156 -17.74 17.92 27.51
C GLN A 156 -17.05 17.47 26.21
N ALA A 157 -17.55 17.87 25.04
CA ALA A 157 -17.39 19.18 24.40
C ALA A 157 -15.95 19.44 23.93
N ALA A 158 -15.74 19.31 22.61
CA ALA A 158 -15.29 20.41 21.74
C ALA A 158 -14.68 19.84 20.45
N GLN A 159 -15.42 19.93 19.35
CA GLN A 159 -14.80 20.31 18.06
C GLN A 159 -14.78 21.85 18.02
N PRO A 160 -13.78 22.49 17.38
CA PRO A 160 -13.95 22.80 15.94
C PRO A 160 -12.64 22.85 15.12
N THR A 161 -12.68 22.35 13.89
CA THR A 161 -11.96 22.95 12.73
C THR A 161 -12.59 24.34 12.44
N PRO A 162 -11.91 25.38 11.91
CA PRO A 162 -11.27 25.30 10.58
C PRO A 162 -10.08 26.28 10.30
N ALA A 163 -9.53 26.12 9.09
CA ALA A 163 -9.12 27.18 8.15
C ALA A 163 -7.61 27.41 7.86
N PRO A 164 -7.28 27.63 6.56
CA PRO A 164 -5.91 27.80 6.05
C PRO A 164 -5.50 29.27 5.93
N ALA A 165 -4.19 29.53 6.07
CA ALA A 165 -3.59 30.81 5.72
C ALA A 165 -3.15 30.83 4.25
N SER A 166 -3.75 31.73 3.48
CA SER A 166 -3.34 32.17 2.14
C SER A 166 -2.56 33.49 2.22
N SER A 167 -1.91 33.84 1.10
CA SER A 167 -1.28 35.13 0.73
C SER A 167 0.18 35.29 1.20
N SER A 168 1.11 35.90 0.45
CA SER A 168 0.94 36.95 -0.55
C SER A 168 2.23 37.21 -1.36
N GLY A 169 2.06 37.56 -2.66
CA GLY A 169 2.90 38.51 -3.43
C GLY A 169 4.15 37.95 -4.12
N ALA A 170 4.57 38.33 -5.33
CA ALA A 170 4.07 39.25 -6.35
C ALA A 170 4.88 38.95 -7.66
N ALA A 171 4.23 38.69 -8.79
CA ALA A 171 4.07 39.61 -9.93
C ALA A 171 5.35 40.20 -10.57
N SER A 172 5.68 39.75 -11.79
CA SER A 172 6.03 40.64 -12.91
C SER A 172 6.11 39.93 -14.26
N THR A 173 5.01 40.00 -15.01
CA THR A 173 4.91 40.59 -16.36
C THR A 173 6.23 40.84 -17.09
N ARG A 174 6.38 40.29 -18.32
CA ARG A 174 6.61 41.04 -19.58
C ARG A 174 7.02 40.14 -20.76
N ALA A 175 6.06 39.89 -21.64
CA ALA A 175 6.27 39.76 -23.09
C ALA A 175 5.34 40.80 -23.76
N PRO A 176 5.38 41.08 -25.08
CA PRO A 176 6.35 40.70 -26.11
C PRO A 176 6.85 41.92 -26.93
N ARG A 177 7.97 41.80 -27.67
CA ARG A 177 8.27 42.70 -28.80
C ARG A 177 8.94 41.98 -29.97
N ARG A 178 8.12 41.74 -31.00
CA ARG A 178 8.31 42.10 -32.42
C ARG A 178 9.73 41.91 -33.01
N SER A 179 9.86 40.92 -33.89
CA SER A 179 10.80 41.03 -35.02
C SER A 179 10.19 40.38 -36.27
N THR A 180 9.56 41.24 -37.06
CA THR A 180 9.29 41.01 -38.49
C THR A 180 10.63 41.03 -39.22
N ARG A 181 11.12 39.89 -39.71
CA ARG A 181 12.22 39.84 -40.68
C ARG A 181 11.72 39.31 -42.01
N HIS A 182 11.75 40.21 -42.98
CA HIS A 182 11.53 39.97 -44.40
C HIS A 182 12.44 38.85 -44.93
N GLY A 183 11.83 37.81 -45.53
CA GLY A 183 12.49 36.78 -46.33
C GLY A 183 11.96 36.85 -47.77
N ARG A 184 12.74 37.50 -48.62
CA ARG A 184 12.49 37.76 -50.04
C ARG A 184 13.15 36.63 -50.86
N LYS A 185 12.36 35.87 -51.65
CA LYS A 185 12.66 35.34 -53.01
C LYS A 185 11.78 34.12 -53.36
N PRO A 186 11.15 34.13 -54.54
CA PRO A 186 11.06 32.95 -55.38
C PRO A 186 12.00 33.11 -56.59
N ARG A 187 12.72 32.04 -56.94
CA ARG A 187 13.42 31.93 -58.23
C ARG A 187 13.48 30.44 -58.61
N ASN A 188 13.03 30.18 -59.84
CA ASN A 188 12.78 28.92 -60.54
C ASN A 188 11.60 28.08 -60.06
#